data_AF-A0A357CXB3-F1
#
_entry.id   AF-A0A357CXB3-F1
#
_cell.length_a   1.000
_cell.length_b   1.000
_cell.length_c   1.000
_cell.angle_alpha   90.00
_cell.angle_beta   90.00
_cell.angle_gamma   90.00
#
_symmetry.space_group_name_H-M   'P 1'
#
loop_
_entity.id
_entity.type
_entity.pdbx_description
1 polymer ?
#
loop_
_entity_poly.entity_id
_entity_poly.type
_entity_poly.pdbx_seq_one_letter_code
_entity_poly.pdbx_strand_id
1 'polypeptide(L)'
;YKTLDIEKEIIVDRDKQKKESEIRTLRRKFTISAVFAVPLLYIAMVPMIPQFSFAVPAFLDPMKHPLVYALTQLLLVIPIIIAGRRFYTAGFRAILQRSPNMDSLIAIGTSAAVIYSLFTTLRIAKGEVNAVHEGLYFESAGVIITLILLGKTLEAVSKGKTSEAIKKLMGLAPKTAVVIRDGRETELPIEEVEAGDVISVKPGEKIPVDG
;
A
#
# COMPACT_ATOMS: atom_id res chain seq x y z
N TYR A 1 -23.79 -17.29 -26.84
CA TYR A 1 -23.56 -17.68 -25.44
C TYR A 1 -22.10 -18.02 -25.16
N LYS A 2 -21.47 -19.04 -25.78
CA LYS A 2 -20.03 -19.38 -25.56
C LYS A 2 -19.03 -18.22 -25.63
N THR A 3 -19.24 -17.25 -26.51
CA THR A 3 -18.34 -16.09 -26.67
C THR A 3 -18.42 -15.10 -25.50
N LEU A 4 -19.60 -14.91 -24.90
CA LEU A 4 -19.84 -14.00 -23.78
C LEU A 4 -19.25 -14.54 -22.47
N ASP A 5 -19.29 -15.86 -22.26
CA ASP A 5 -18.71 -16.49 -21.06
C ASP A 5 -17.18 -16.46 -21.07
N ILE A 6 -16.56 -16.69 -22.24
CA ILE A 6 -15.10 -16.57 -22.42
C ILE A 6 -14.65 -15.13 -22.15
N GLU A 7 -15.41 -14.14 -22.61
CA GLU A 7 -15.10 -12.72 -22.38
C GLU A 7 -15.21 -12.33 -20.90
N LYS A 8 -16.25 -12.82 -20.20
CA LYS A 8 -16.39 -12.66 -18.72
C LYS A 8 -15.22 -13.31 -17.96
N GLU A 9 -14.80 -14.53 -18.32
CA GLU A 9 -13.67 -15.20 -17.69
C GLU A 9 -12.36 -14.42 -17.86
N ILE A 10 -12.09 -13.91 -19.07
CA ILE A 10 -10.89 -13.12 -19.38
C ILE A 10 -10.85 -11.82 -18.56
N ILE A 11 -11.99 -11.14 -18.38
CA ILE A 11 -12.09 -9.91 -17.58
C ILE A 11 -11.82 -10.19 -16.10
N VAL A 12 -12.40 -11.26 -15.56
CA VAL A 12 -12.23 -11.65 -14.15
C VAL A 12 -10.77 -12.02 -13.83
N ASP A 13 -10.10 -12.74 -14.73
CA ASP A 13 -8.70 -13.13 -14.55
C ASP A 13 -7.76 -11.91 -14.65
N ARG A 14 -8.00 -11.00 -15.61
CA ARG A 14 -7.24 -9.74 -15.71
C ARG A 14 -7.35 -8.89 -14.45
N ASP A 15 -8.54 -8.76 -13.87
CA ASP A 15 -8.73 -7.98 -12.65
C ASP A 15 -8.03 -8.61 -11.44
N LYS A 16 -8.00 -9.95 -11.37
CA LYS A 16 -7.27 -10.67 -10.33
C LYS A 16 -5.76 -10.42 -10.47
N GLN A 17 -5.21 -10.60 -11.67
CA GLN A 17 -3.80 -10.36 -11.96
C GLN A 17 -3.38 -8.91 -11.65
N LYS A 18 -4.22 -7.92 -12.00
CA LYS A 18 -3.98 -6.51 -11.68
C LYS A 18 -3.87 -6.29 -10.16
N LYS A 19 -4.84 -6.79 -9.38
CA LYS A 19 -4.84 -6.66 -7.92
C LYS A 19 -3.60 -7.32 -7.29
N GLU A 20 -3.23 -8.51 -7.74
CA GLU A 20 -2.04 -9.21 -7.25
C GLU A 20 -0.74 -8.46 -7.56
N SER A 21 -0.64 -7.89 -8.77
CA SER A 21 0.53 -7.09 -9.17
C SER A 21 0.65 -5.79 -8.37
N GLU A 22 -0.48 -5.15 -8.03
CA GLU A 22 -0.51 -3.96 -7.17
C GLU A 22 -0.04 -4.30 -5.76
N ILE A 23 -0.56 -5.37 -5.16
CA ILE A 23 -0.13 -5.83 -3.82
C ILE A 23 1.36 -6.18 -3.83
N ARG A 24 1.85 -6.88 -4.86
CA ARG A 24 3.28 -7.21 -4.99
C ARG A 24 4.15 -5.96 -5.09
N THR A 25 3.68 -4.95 -5.83
CA THR A 25 4.38 -3.67 -5.96
C THR A 25 4.44 -2.92 -4.63
N LEU A 26 3.33 -2.87 -3.87
CA LEU A 26 3.26 -2.25 -2.55
C LEU A 26 4.17 -2.97 -1.54
N ARG A 27 4.11 -4.31 -1.50
CA ARG A 27 5.00 -5.13 -0.67
C ARG A 27 6.47 -4.86 -0.96
N ARG A 28 6.86 -4.86 -2.25
CA ARG A 28 8.26 -4.58 -2.63
C ARG A 28 8.70 -3.19 -2.18
N LYS A 29 7.85 -2.16 -2.38
CA LYS A 29 8.15 -0.80 -1.92
C LYS A 29 8.30 -0.74 -0.41
N PHE A 30 7.37 -1.35 0.33
CA PHE A 30 7.44 -1.44 1.78
C PHE A 30 8.72 -2.15 2.23
N THR A 31 9.07 -3.30 1.65
CA THR A 31 10.28 -4.05 2.00
C THR A 31 11.53 -3.22 1.75
N ILE A 32 11.65 -2.56 0.59
CA ILE A 32 12.77 -1.66 0.30
C ILE A 32 12.81 -0.55 1.36
N SER A 33 11.71 0.16 1.57
CA SER A 33 11.64 1.23 2.56
C SER A 33 12.02 0.76 3.96
N ALA A 34 11.54 -0.39 4.42
CA ALA A 34 11.84 -0.94 5.73
C ALA A 34 13.32 -1.32 5.90
N VAL A 35 13.92 -1.93 4.88
CA VAL A 35 15.36 -2.30 4.88
C VAL A 35 16.25 -1.07 5.08
N PHE A 36 15.87 0.09 4.55
CA PHE A 36 16.64 1.33 4.74
C PHE A 36 16.19 2.15 5.96
N ALA A 37 14.91 2.11 6.30
CA ALA A 37 14.36 2.86 7.44
C ALA A 37 14.85 2.32 8.78
N VAL A 38 15.03 1.00 8.93
CA VAL A 38 15.50 0.40 10.19
C VAL A 38 16.93 0.85 10.52
N PRO A 39 17.93 0.73 9.62
CA PRO A 39 19.26 1.30 9.84
C PRO A 39 19.24 2.81 10.04
N LEU A 40 18.42 3.54 9.26
CA LEU A 40 18.29 5.00 9.40
C LEU A 40 17.79 5.40 10.80
N LEU A 41 16.74 4.72 11.28
CA LEU A 41 16.18 4.94 12.61
C LEU A 41 17.19 4.57 13.70
N TYR A 42 17.91 3.46 13.54
CA TYR A 42 18.96 3.05 14.47
C TYR A 42 20.06 4.13 14.58
N ILE A 43 20.60 4.58 13.44
CA ILE A 43 21.66 5.60 13.41
C ILE A 43 21.17 6.92 14.01
N ALA A 44 19.92 7.31 13.77
CA ALA A 44 19.37 8.56 14.29
C ALA A 44 19.05 8.52 15.80
N MET A 45 18.51 7.42 16.31
CA MET A 45 18.02 7.32 17.69
C MET A 45 19.10 6.92 18.71
N VAL A 46 20.00 6.00 18.34
CA VAL A 46 20.99 5.45 19.29
C VAL A 46 21.91 6.52 19.91
N PRO A 47 22.41 7.52 19.16
CA PRO A 47 23.19 8.61 19.76
C PRO A 47 22.42 9.42 20.82
N MET A 48 21.09 9.48 20.73
CA MET A 48 20.25 10.25 21.67
C MET A 48 20.04 9.54 23.01
N ILE A 49 20.39 8.25 23.12
CA ILE A 49 20.26 7.48 24.36
C ILE A 49 21.64 7.41 25.03
N PRO A 50 21.89 8.13 26.15
CA PRO A 50 23.21 8.23 26.77
C PRO A 50 23.84 6.88 27.13
N GLN A 51 23.00 5.88 27.46
CA GLN A 51 23.42 4.54 27.85
C GLN A 51 23.84 3.67 26.65
N PHE A 52 23.55 4.06 25.41
CA PHE A 52 23.88 3.30 24.20
C PHE A 52 24.71 4.10 23.20
N SER A 53 25.16 5.30 23.54
CA SER A 53 25.94 6.16 22.63
C SER A 53 27.24 5.50 22.13
N PHE A 54 27.77 4.49 22.82
CA PHE A 54 28.95 3.70 22.39
C PHE A 54 28.63 2.57 21.41
N ALA A 55 27.35 2.28 21.13
CA ALA A 55 26.92 1.25 20.18
C ALA A 55 26.90 1.72 18.71
N VAL A 56 27.27 2.98 18.47
CA VAL A 56 27.41 3.55 17.12
C VAL A 56 28.88 3.47 16.71
N PRO A 57 29.21 3.00 15.50
CA PRO A 57 30.59 2.97 15.03
C PRO A 57 31.26 4.34 15.15
N ALA A 58 32.53 4.38 15.55
CA ALA A 58 33.25 5.64 15.83
C ALA A 58 33.28 6.63 14.65
N PHE A 59 33.15 6.15 13.41
CA PHE A 59 33.09 6.99 12.20
C PHE A 59 31.73 7.67 11.96
N LEU A 60 30.68 7.27 12.69
CA LEU A 60 29.32 7.84 12.64
C LEU A 60 28.96 8.66 13.89
N ASP A 61 29.94 8.95 14.75
CA ASP A 61 29.74 9.79 15.92
C ASP A 61 29.33 11.21 15.47
N PRO A 62 28.11 11.70 15.83
CA PRO A 62 27.62 13.01 15.41
C PRO A 62 28.51 14.16 15.86
N MET A 63 29.25 14.00 16.96
CA MET A 63 30.13 15.04 17.52
C MET A 63 31.49 15.10 16.82
N LYS A 64 32.00 13.95 16.36
CA LYS A 64 33.34 13.86 15.74
C LYS A 64 33.30 13.95 14.22
N HIS A 65 32.28 13.35 13.61
CA HIS A 65 32.13 13.26 12.16
C HIS A 65 30.71 13.66 11.70
N PRO A 66 30.33 14.92 11.95
CA PRO A 66 28.96 15.40 11.72
C PRO A 66 28.51 15.33 10.26
N LEU A 67 29.42 15.58 9.34
CA LEU A 67 29.16 15.56 7.90
C LEU A 67 28.93 14.12 7.42
N VAL A 68 29.77 13.17 7.87
CA VAL A 68 29.62 11.74 7.53
C VAL A 68 28.30 11.19 8.08
N TYR A 69 27.94 11.57 9.31
CA TYR A 69 26.66 11.22 9.92
C TYR A 69 25.48 11.73 9.08
N ALA A 70 25.47 13.02 8.72
CA ALA A 70 24.41 13.61 7.91
C ALA A 70 24.29 12.99 6.51
N LEU A 71 25.43 12.78 5.83
CA LEU A 71 25.45 12.14 4.50
C LEU A 71 25.00 10.69 4.56
N THR A 72 25.32 9.96 5.63
CA THR A 72 24.87 8.57 5.80
C THR A 72 23.35 8.51 5.94
N GLN A 73 22.75 9.39 6.76
CA GLN A 73 21.30 9.48 6.86
C GLN A 73 20.64 9.88 5.54
N LEU A 74 21.23 10.85 4.82
CA LEU A 74 20.77 11.25 3.50
C LEU A 74 20.82 10.08 2.50
N LEU A 75 21.90 9.31 2.49
CA LEU A 75 22.04 8.14 1.62
C LEU A 75 20.96 7.08 1.90
N LEU A 76 20.66 6.84 3.18
CA LEU A 76 19.65 5.87 3.59
C LEU A 76 18.21 6.34 3.31
N VAL A 77 17.92 7.64 3.39
CA VAL A 77 16.56 8.14 3.17
C VAL A 77 16.17 8.19 1.67
N ILE A 78 17.14 8.36 0.76
CA ILE A 78 16.90 8.41 -0.69
C ILE A 78 16.08 7.21 -1.23
N PRO A 79 16.46 5.94 -1.02
CA PRO A 79 15.69 4.81 -1.53
C PRO A 79 14.27 4.76 -0.93
N ILE A 80 14.09 5.24 0.30
CA ILE A 80 12.78 5.32 0.95
C ILE A 80 11.89 6.34 0.24
N ILE A 81 12.43 7.54 -0.05
CA ILE A 81 11.73 8.59 -0.80
C ILE A 81 11.36 8.10 -2.20
N ILE A 82 12.25 7.39 -2.89
CA ILE A 82 11.99 6.82 -4.22
C ILE A 82 10.83 5.80 -4.17
N ALA A 83 10.82 4.91 -3.17
CA ALA A 83 9.71 3.99 -2.97
C ALA A 83 8.38 4.73 -2.71
N GLY A 84 8.46 5.83 -1.94
CA GLY A 84 7.36 6.75 -1.61
C GLY A 84 6.97 7.76 -2.69
N ARG A 85 7.62 7.80 -3.88
CA ARG A 85 7.42 8.84 -4.91
C ARG A 85 5.96 9.16 -5.26
N ARG A 86 5.08 8.16 -5.16
CA ARG A 86 3.64 8.31 -5.44
C ARG A 86 3.00 9.34 -4.52
N PHE A 87 3.36 9.35 -3.23
CA PHE A 87 2.82 10.29 -2.24
C PHE A 87 3.14 11.74 -2.61
N TYR A 88 4.36 12.00 -3.08
CA TYR A 88 4.74 13.33 -3.56
C TYR A 88 3.97 13.72 -4.82
N THR A 89 3.95 12.85 -5.84
CA THR A 89 3.26 13.16 -7.11
C THR A 89 1.76 13.37 -6.94
N ALA A 90 1.10 12.55 -6.11
CA ALA A 90 -0.33 12.65 -5.84
C ALA A 90 -0.63 13.80 -4.87
N GLY A 91 0.16 13.94 -3.81
CA GLY A 91 -0.01 14.95 -2.77
C GLY A 91 0.17 16.37 -3.29
N PHE A 92 1.24 16.66 -4.03
CA PHE A 92 1.45 17.98 -4.63
C PHE A 92 0.42 18.30 -5.70
N ARG A 93 0.01 17.31 -6.52
CA ARG A 93 -1.08 17.49 -7.48
C ARG A 93 -2.39 17.86 -6.78
N ALA A 94 -2.74 17.18 -5.69
CA ALA A 94 -3.94 17.44 -4.91
C ALA A 94 -3.94 18.84 -4.26
N ILE A 95 -2.78 19.31 -3.79
CA ILE A 95 -2.61 20.68 -3.28
C ILE A 95 -2.85 21.71 -4.39
N LEU A 96 -2.22 21.52 -5.55
CA LEU A 96 -2.39 22.42 -6.70
C LEU A 96 -3.84 22.47 -7.19
N GLN A 97 -4.56 21.35 -7.08
CA GLN A 97 -5.99 21.25 -7.40
C GLN A 97 -6.90 21.77 -6.29
N ARG A 98 -6.37 22.36 -5.21
CA ARG A 98 -7.11 22.84 -4.04
C ARG A 98 -8.01 21.77 -3.39
N SER A 99 -7.59 20.51 -3.45
CA SER A 99 -8.26 19.38 -2.80
C SER A 99 -7.27 18.54 -1.99
N PRO A 100 -6.71 19.09 -0.89
CA PRO A 100 -5.73 18.37 -0.07
C PRO A 100 -6.29 17.08 0.52
N ASN A 101 -5.48 16.03 0.54
CA ASN A 101 -5.86 14.71 1.05
C ASN A 101 -4.74 14.06 1.87
N MET A 102 -4.88 12.78 2.22
CA MET A 102 -3.85 12.02 2.95
C MET A 102 -2.46 12.12 2.28
N ASP A 103 -2.39 11.99 0.94
CA ASP A 103 -1.11 12.07 0.21
C ASP A 103 -0.51 13.49 0.29
N SER A 104 -1.35 14.54 0.32
CA SER A 104 -0.90 15.92 0.49
C SER A 104 -0.22 16.16 1.83
N LEU A 105 -0.80 15.66 2.92
CA LEU A 105 -0.21 15.78 4.26
C LEU A 105 1.16 15.10 4.34
N ILE A 106 1.25 13.90 3.78
CA ILE A 106 2.50 13.13 3.71
C ILE A 106 3.55 13.88 2.91
N ALA A 107 3.18 14.36 1.72
CA ALA A 107 4.08 15.08 0.84
C ALA A 107 4.64 16.33 1.51
N ILE A 108 3.79 17.15 2.14
CA ILE A 108 4.24 18.37 2.83
C ILE A 108 5.14 18.01 4.02
N GLY A 109 4.69 17.14 4.93
CA GLY A 109 5.41 16.84 6.17
C GLY A 109 6.78 16.23 5.91
N THR A 110 6.84 15.23 5.02
CA THR A 110 8.12 14.57 4.67
C THR A 110 9.02 15.48 3.85
N SER A 111 8.48 16.34 2.98
CA SER A 111 9.29 17.34 2.25
C SER A 111 9.87 18.38 3.20
N ALA A 112 9.09 18.88 4.16
CA ALA A 112 9.57 19.84 5.16
C ALA A 112 10.73 19.25 5.96
N ALA A 113 10.59 18.01 6.44
CA ALA A 113 11.64 17.30 7.16
C ALA A 113 12.91 17.12 6.31
N VAL A 114 12.79 16.71 5.05
CA VAL A 114 13.94 16.53 4.14
C VAL A 114 14.61 17.85 3.80
N ILE A 115 13.84 18.90 3.47
CA ILE A 115 14.37 20.21 3.12
C ILE A 115 15.12 20.83 4.32
N TYR A 116 14.53 20.76 5.51
CA TYR A 116 15.19 21.23 6.72
C TYR A 116 16.49 20.47 6.98
N SER A 117 16.45 19.13 6.89
CA SER A 117 17.64 18.29 7.11
C SER A 117 18.73 18.55 6.07
N LEU A 118 18.36 18.81 4.80
CA LEU A 118 19.29 19.22 3.75
C LEU A 118 19.93 20.59 4.07
N PHE A 119 19.13 21.55 4.53
CA PHE A 119 19.63 22.85 4.94
C PHE A 119 20.63 22.74 6.09
N THR A 120 20.31 21.96 7.13
CA THR A 120 21.23 21.66 8.24
C THR A 120 22.49 20.97 7.75
N THR A 121 22.37 19.99 6.85
CA THR A 121 23.52 19.30 6.23
C THR A 121 24.43 20.27 5.47
N LEU A 122 23.87 21.24 4.75
CA LEU A 122 24.65 22.27 4.05
C LEU A 122 25.39 23.20 5.02
N ARG A 123 24.80 23.54 6.17
CA ARG A 123 25.46 24.34 7.21
C ARG A 123 26.62 23.58 7.85
N ILE A 124 26.42 22.30 8.16
CA ILE A 124 27.48 21.40 8.63
C ILE A 124 28.63 21.35 7.61
N ALA A 125 28.32 21.24 6.31
CA ALA A 125 29.33 21.22 5.25
C ALA A 125 30.11 22.54 5.12
N LYS A 126 29.53 23.67 5.52
CA LYS A 126 30.19 24.99 5.57
C LYS A 126 31.06 25.20 6.82
N GLY A 127 31.12 24.23 7.72
CA GLY A 127 31.93 24.28 8.95
C GLY A 127 31.15 24.68 10.21
N GLU A 128 29.84 24.85 10.13
CA GLU A 128 28.99 25.09 11.30
C GLU A 128 28.68 23.75 12.01
N VAL A 129 29.70 23.21 12.68
CA VAL A 129 29.67 21.92 13.40
C VAL A 129 28.53 21.82 14.41
N ASN A 130 28.16 22.93 15.04
CA ASN A 130 27.07 22.99 16.02
C ASN A 130 25.67 22.80 15.40
N ALA A 131 25.53 22.94 14.08
CA ALA A 131 24.24 22.77 13.41
C ALA A 131 23.70 21.32 13.54
N VAL A 132 24.55 20.34 13.85
CA VAL A 132 24.13 18.96 14.15
C VAL A 132 23.18 18.89 15.34
N HIS A 133 23.37 19.78 16.33
CA HIS A 133 22.52 19.85 17.51
C HIS A 133 21.13 20.41 17.22
N GLU A 134 20.96 21.11 16.09
CA GLU A 134 19.66 21.61 15.64
C GLU A 134 18.77 20.46 15.11
N GLY A 135 19.36 19.29 14.86
CA GLY A 135 18.66 18.06 14.51
C GLY A 135 18.62 17.79 13.00
N LEU A 136 18.69 16.50 12.67
CA LEU A 136 18.35 15.97 11.35
C LEU A 136 17.04 15.21 11.50
N TYR A 137 16.16 15.34 10.52
CA TYR A 137 14.82 14.73 10.48
C TYR A 137 14.66 13.79 9.28
N PHE A 138 15.77 13.28 8.74
CA PHE A 138 15.75 12.30 7.66
C PHE A 138 15.06 11.00 8.10
N GLU A 139 15.28 10.59 9.36
CA GLU A 139 14.61 9.45 9.99
C GLU A 139 13.10 9.67 10.08
N SER A 140 12.66 10.86 10.46
CA SER A 140 11.24 11.21 10.55
C SER A 140 10.57 11.04 9.18
N ALA A 141 11.16 11.60 8.12
CA ALA A 141 10.65 11.42 6.76
C ALA A 141 10.64 9.93 6.34
N GLY A 142 11.74 9.21 6.59
CA GLY A 142 11.89 7.81 6.20
C GLY A 142 10.89 6.89 6.91
N VAL A 143 10.70 7.06 8.23
CA VAL A 143 9.78 6.25 9.03
C VAL A 143 8.33 6.51 8.63
N ILE A 144 7.94 7.78 8.45
CA ILE A 144 6.57 8.14 8.03
C ILE A 144 6.23 7.44 6.70
N ILE A 145 7.11 7.56 5.69
CA ILE A 145 6.87 6.92 4.38
C ILE A 145 6.76 5.40 4.52
N THR A 146 7.64 4.79 5.32
CA THR A 146 7.69 3.34 5.52
C THR A 146 6.42 2.82 6.18
N LEU A 147 5.96 3.46 7.25
CA LEU A 147 4.75 3.07 7.97
C LEU A 147 3.49 3.25 7.13
N ILE A 148 3.45 4.27 6.27
CA ILE A 148 2.31 4.47 5.37
C ILE A 148 2.30 3.43 4.25
N LEU A 149 3.47 3.06 3.71
CA LEU A 149 3.58 1.93 2.77
C LEU A 149 3.14 0.61 3.41
N LEU A 150 3.48 0.39 4.68
CA LEU A 150 2.97 -0.74 5.45
C LEU A 150 1.44 -0.71 5.53
N GLY A 151 0.87 0.41 5.97
CA GLY A 151 -0.58 0.59 6.07
C GLY A 151 -1.30 0.33 4.74
N LYS A 152 -0.82 0.92 3.64
CA LYS A 152 -1.35 0.69 2.29
C LYS A 152 -1.23 -0.77 1.85
N THR A 153 -0.13 -1.43 2.21
CA THR A 153 0.07 -2.85 1.91
C THR A 153 -0.94 -3.73 2.66
N LEU A 154 -1.14 -3.48 3.96
CA LEU A 154 -2.13 -4.19 4.77
C LEU A 154 -3.55 -3.94 4.26
N GLU A 155 -3.88 -2.68 3.94
CA GLU A 155 -5.17 -2.28 3.37
C GLU A 155 -5.45 -3.04 2.06
N ALA A 156 -4.49 -3.08 1.13
CA ALA A 156 -4.64 -3.76 -0.15
C ALA A 156 -4.82 -5.28 0.02
N VAL A 157 -4.07 -5.89 0.94
CA VAL A 157 -4.21 -7.33 1.25
C VAL A 157 -5.57 -7.64 1.85
N SER A 158 -6.03 -6.84 2.82
CA SER A 158 -7.33 -7.03 3.46
C SER A 158 -8.48 -6.87 2.47
N LYS A 159 -8.46 -5.81 1.64
CA LYS A 159 -9.45 -5.61 0.58
C LYS A 159 -9.46 -6.74 -0.46
N GLY A 160 -8.28 -7.26 -0.80
CA GLY A 160 -8.14 -8.41 -1.69
C GLY A 160 -8.85 -9.65 -1.15
N LYS A 161 -8.61 -9.99 0.12
CA LYS A 161 -9.22 -11.15 0.79
C LYS A 161 -10.75 -11.02 0.90
N THR A 162 -11.26 -9.85 1.30
CA THR A 162 -12.70 -9.62 1.40
C THR A 162 -13.38 -9.71 0.04
N SER A 163 -12.76 -9.14 -1.00
CA SER A 163 -13.28 -9.24 -2.37
C SER A 163 -13.32 -10.68 -2.88
N GLU A 164 -12.33 -11.51 -2.52
CA GLU A 164 -12.32 -12.93 -2.86
C GLU A 164 -13.43 -13.71 -2.14
N ALA A 165 -13.66 -13.42 -0.86
CA ALA A 165 -14.74 -14.04 -0.10
C ALA A 165 -16.13 -13.70 -0.68
N ILE A 166 -16.38 -12.44 -1.02
CA ILE A 166 -17.62 -12.01 -1.69
C ILE A 166 -17.78 -12.73 -3.04
N LYS A 167 -16.71 -12.82 -3.84
CA LYS A 167 -16.74 -13.57 -5.11
C LYS A 167 -17.07 -15.05 -4.92
N LYS A 168 -16.56 -15.70 -3.86
CA LYS A 168 -16.90 -17.09 -3.54
C LYS A 168 -18.37 -17.23 -3.16
N LEU A 169 -18.94 -16.29 -2.40
CA LEU A 169 -20.37 -16.27 -2.09
C LEU A 169 -21.22 -16.09 -3.36
N MET A 170 -20.87 -15.15 -4.23
CA MET A 170 -21.55 -14.96 -5.52
C MET A 170 -21.45 -16.20 -6.43
N GLY A 171 -20.32 -16.90 -6.39
CA GLY A 171 -20.13 -18.15 -7.15
C GLY A 171 -20.86 -19.37 -6.57
N LEU A 172 -21.37 -19.28 -5.33
CA LEU A 172 -22.19 -20.33 -4.72
C LEU A 172 -23.65 -20.25 -5.15
N ALA A 173 -24.12 -19.10 -5.67
CA ALA A 173 -25.46 -18.94 -6.20
C ALA A 173 -25.62 -19.77 -7.49
N PRO A 174 -26.72 -20.53 -7.65
CA PRO A 174 -27.02 -21.23 -8.90
C PRO A 174 -27.13 -20.23 -10.05
N LYS A 175 -26.53 -20.56 -11.20
CA LYS A 175 -26.62 -19.73 -12.42
C LYS A 175 -27.78 -20.14 -13.32
N THR A 176 -28.29 -21.34 -13.12
CA THR A 176 -29.41 -21.92 -13.86
C THR A 176 -30.46 -22.43 -12.88
N ALA A 177 -31.69 -22.50 -13.34
CA ALA A 177 -32.83 -23.09 -12.65
C ALA A 177 -33.57 -24.03 -13.60
N VAL A 178 -34.11 -25.13 -13.09
CA VAL A 178 -34.97 -26.03 -13.85
C VAL A 178 -36.42 -25.62 -13.61
N VAL A 179 -37.05 -25.06 -14.63
CA VAL A 179 -38.45 -24.58 -14.58
C VAL A 179 -39.37 -25.56 -15.29
N ILE A 180 -40.56 -25.79 -14.74
CA ILE A 180 -41.62 -26.61 -15.33
C ILE A 180 -42.58 -25.67 -16.08
N ARG A 181 -42.54 -25.69 -17.41
CA ARG A 181 -43.50 -25.00 -18.29
C ARG A 181 -44.18 -26.02 -19.20
N ASP A 182 -45.50 -25.93 -19.35
CA ASP A 182 -46.31 -26.85 -20.16
C ASP A 182 -46.07 -28.35 -19.86
N GLY A 183 -45.79 -28.68 -18.59
CA GLY A 183 -45.52 -30.05 -18.14
C GLY A 183 -44.14 -30.60 -18.53
N ARG A 184 -43.21 -29.77 -19.03
CA ARG A 184 -41.84 -30.14 -19.36
C ARG A 184 -40.83 -29.39 -18.51
N GLU A 185 -39.81 -30.10 -18.02
CA GLU A 185 -38.66 -29.51 -17.36
C GLU A 185 -37.75 -28.83 -18.40
N THR A 186 -37.47 -27.55 -18.21
CA THR A 186 -36.53 -26.79 -19.04
C THR A 186 -35.51 -26.09 -18.14
N GLU A 187 -34.22 -26.29 -18.42
CA GLU A 187 -33.16 -25.57 -17.73
C GLU A 187 -32.95 -24.20 -18.37
N LEU A 188 -33.08 -23.14 -17.57
CA LEU A 188 -32.99 -21.75 -18.02
C LEU A 188 -31.92 -21.02 -17.18
N PRO A 189 -31.27 -19.98 -17.73
CA PRO A 189 -30.52 -19.02 -16.92
C PRO A 189 -31.40 -18.41 -15.83
N ILE A 190 -30.83 -18.15 -14.66
CA ILE A 190 -31.57 -17.58 -13.53
C ILE A 190 -32.18 -16.21 -13.85
N GLU A 191 -31.57 -15.48 -14.80
CA GLU A 191 -32.02 -14.18 -15.27
C GLU A 191 -33.31 -14.25 -16.12
N GLU A 192 -33.69 -15.45 -16.58
CA GLU A 192 -34.88 -15.71 -17.40
C GLU A 192 -36.04 -16.33 -16.60
N VAL A 193 -35.87 -16.52 -15.29
CA VAL A 193 -36.91 -17.03 -14.37
C VAL A 193 -37.82 -15.89 -13.96
N GLU A 194 -39.13 -16.09 -14.09
CA GLU A 194 -40.15 -15.08 -13.76
C GLU A 194 -40.93 -15.43 -12.48
N ALA A 195 -41.49 -14.42 -11.81
CA ALA A 195 -42.30 -14.63 -10.63
C ALA A 195 -43.57 -15.43 -10.99
N GLY A 196 -43.76 -16.57 -10.32
CA GLY A 196 -44.85 -17.52 -10.60
C GLY A 196 -44.43 -18.78 -11.37
N ASP A 197 -43.18 -18.85 -11.84
CA ASP A 197 -42.61 -20.08 -12.40
C ASP A 197 -42.54 -21.20 -11.35
N VAL A 198 -42.83 -22.44 -11.75
CA VAL A 198 -42.69 -23.63 -10.90
C VAL A 198 -41.31 -24.23 -11.12
N ILE A 199 -40.49 -24.27 -10.07
CA ILE A 199 -39.11 -24.74 -10.14
C ILE A 199 -38.99 -26.17 -9.60
N SER A 200 -38.36 -27.05 -10.37
CA SER A 200 -38.00 -28.41 -9.95
C SER A 200 -36.63 -28.37 -9.28
N VAL A 201 -36.55 -28.75 -8.00
CA VAL A 201 -35.29 -28.84 -7.23
C VAL A 201 -35.12 -30.26 -6.73
N LYS A 202 -34.08 -30.97 -7.17
CA LYS A 202 -33.82 -32.35 -6.75
C LYS A 202 -33.14 -32.39 -5.38
N PRO A 203 -33.26 -33.50 -4.61
CA PRO A 203 -32.54 -33.65 -3.36
C PRO A 203 -31.02 -33.46 -3.54
N GLY A 204 -30.45 -32.50 -2.80
CA GLY A 204 -29.02 -32.14 -2.88
C GLY A 204 -28.69 -31.00 -3.85
N GLU A 205 -29.65 -30.54 -4.65
CA GLU A 205 -29.50 -29.32 -5.46
C GLU A 205 -29.71 -28.06 -4.59
N LYS A 206 -29.07 -26.97 -5.00
CA LYS A 206 -29.23 -25.67 -4.33
C LYS A 206 -30.51 -25.00 -4.82
N ILE A 207 -31.23 -24.38 -3.90
CA ILE A 207 -32.42 -23.57 -4.22
C ILE A 207 -31.95 -22.36 -5.05
N PRO A 208 -32.45 -22.18 -6.29
CA PRO A 208 -31.95 -21.16 -7.21
C PRO A 208 -32.43 -19.75 -6.87
N VAL A 209 -33.70 -19.58 -6.49
CA VAL A 209 -34.32 -18.28 -6.18
C VAL A 209 -35.18 -18.38 -4.92
N ASP A 210 -35.43 -17.24 -4.29
CA ASP A 210 -36.43 -17.12 -3.22
C ASP A 210 -37.84 -17.23 -3.83
N GLY A 211 -38.73 -17.98 -3.18
CA GLY A 211 -40.11 -18.24 -3.62
C GLY A 211 -41.16 -17.79 -2.63
#